data_AF-A0A4Q5VI20-F1
#
_entry.id   AF-A0A4Q5VI20-F1
#
_cell.length_a   1.000
_cell.length_b   1.000
_cell.length_c   1.000
_cell.angle_alpha   90.00
_cell.angle_beta   90.00
_cell.angle_gamma   90.00
#
_symmetry.space_group_name_H-M   'P 1'
#
loop_
_entity.id
_entity.type
_entity.pdbx_description
1 polymer ?
#
loop_
_entity_poly.entity_id
_entity_poly.type
_entity_poly.pdbx_seq_one_letter_code
_entity_poly.pdbx_strand_id
1 'polypeptide(L)'
;MSHHALNLTSIAYEQASSKPVIAANDPCIDPVNPPKKRGRPPTVTINPLCGVLPQLLAEKRRPLWLDDLIFGGTLTAVGQSQNVSNVSINDVRSALWLPTLETAGLENLGYGRRQAQRVMQAARFVADGIVSHLERTQPGEMARLREDAALEAKLSYYSIRDESYRSLKPVPPEILELHKKGDYYGYGRALREFRLSS
;
A
#
# COMPACT_ATOMS: atom_id res chain seq x y z
N MET A 1 -30.12 -38.66 -0.78
CA MET A 1 -29.20 -39.12 0.29
C MET A 1 -27.80 -38.99 -0.30
N SER A 2 -27.01 -37.98 0.11
CA SER A 2 -25.83 -38.18 0.99
C SER A 2 -24.71 -38.94 0.27
N HIS A 3 -23.47 -38.50 0.05
CA HIS A 3 -22.58 -37.45 0.55
C HIS A 3 -21.47 -37.22 -0.53
N HIS A 4 -20.88 -36.01 -0.66
CA HIS A 4 -19.47 -35.68 -0.31
C HIS A 4 -18.47 -36.85 -0.41
N ALA A 5 -17.24 -36.75 -0.95
CA ALA A 5 -16.32 -35.62 -1.04
C ALA A 5 -15.20 -35.90 -2.06
N LEU A 6 -14.63 -34.83 -2.59
CA LEU A 6 -13.33 -34.79 -3.25
C LEU A 6 -12.22 -35.04 -2.21
N ASN A 7 -11.40 -36.07 -2.44
CA ASN A 7 -10.23 -36.35 -1.60
C ASN A 7 -8.98 -35.80 -2.31
N LEU A 8 -8.50 -34.65 -1.85
CA LEU A 8 -7.25 -34.05 -2.28
C LEU A 8 -6.09 -34.76 -1.59
N THR A 9 -5.20 -35.30 -2.40
CA THR A 9 -3.93 -35.93 -2.01
C THR A 9 -3.02 -34.92 -1.30
N SER A 10 -2.81 -35.17 -0.01
CA SER A 10 -1.74 -34.60 0.81
C SER A 10 -0.39 -35.12 0.32
N ILE A 11 0.43 -34.24 -0.26
CA ILE A 11 1.86 -34.49 -0.47
C ILE A 11 2.58 -33.99 0.78
N ALA A 12 2.82 -34.90 1.73
CA ALA A 12 3.71 -34.66 2.86
C ALA A 12 5.15 -34.95 2.40
N TYR A 13 6.00 -33.92 2.40
CA TYR A 13 7.44 -34.07 2.23
C TYR A 13 8.05 -34.38 3.60
N GLU A 14 8.48 -35.61 3.76
CA GLU A 14 9.33 -36.09 4.84
C GLU A 14 10.76 -35.62 4.58
N GLN A 15 11.42 -34.96 5.55
CA GLN A 15 12.88 -35.00 5.64
C GLN A 15 13.41 -34.62 7.02
N ALA A 16 13.98 -35.66 7.65
CA ALA A 16 15.23 -35.70 8.40
C ALA A 16 15.40 -34.81 9.64
N SER A 17 15.18 -35.46 10.79
CA SER A 17 15.81 -35.17 12.08
C SER A 17 17.35 -35.26 11.99
N SER A 18 18.04 -34.16 12.27
CA SER A 18 19.40 -34.17 12.80
C SER A 18 19.56 -33.03 13.82
N LYS A 19 19.52 -33.36 15.11
CA LYS A 19 19.97 -32.45 16.16
C LYS A 19 21.50 -32.55 16.25
N PRO A 20 22.27 -31.47 16.09
CA PRO A 20 23.62 -31.46 16.62
C PRO A 20 23.57 -31.18 18.13
N VAL A 21 24.13 -32.10 18.90
CA VAL A 21 24.52 -31.90 20.30
C VAL A 21 25.69 -30.91 20.28
N ILE A 22 25.48 -29.69 20.76
CA ILE A 22 26.58 -28.72 20.94
C ILE A 22 26.90 -28.64 22.42
N ALA A 23 28.16 -28.95 22.70
CA ALA A 23 28.78 -29.01 24.01
C ALA A 23 28.66 -27.65 24.74
N ALA A 24 28.15 -27.72 25.97
CA ALA A 24 28.27 -26.64 26.94
C ALA A 24 29.72 -26.61 27.42
N ASN A 25 30.49 -25.57 27.04
CA ASN A 25 31.61 -24.97 27.79
C ASN A 25 32.56 -24.22 26.84
N ASP A 26 32.06 -23.22 26.12
CA ASP A 26 32.91 -22.28 25.37
C ASP A 26 32.75 -20.86 25.97
N PRO A 27 33.83 -20.23 26.49
CA PRO A 27 33.74 -18.96 27.23
C PRO A 27 33.57 -17.71 26.33
N CYS A 28 33.37 -17.88 25.02
CA CYS A 28 33.22 -16.78 24.05
C CYS A 28 31.80 -16.69 23.44
N ILE A 29 30.78 -17.20 24.13
CA ILE A 29 29.39 -17.08 23.68
C ILE A 29 28.82 -15.77 24.22
N ASP A 30 28.64 -14.78 23.34
CA ASP A 30 27.85 -13.58 23.62
C ASP A 30 26.45 -13.99 24.14
N PRO A 31 25.87 -13.27 25.13
CA PRO A 31 24.56 -13.62 25.64
C PRO A 31 23.56 -13.60 24.50
N VAL A 32 23.09 -14.79 24.11
CA VAL A 32 22.04 -14.99 23.12
C VAL A 32 20.83 -14.20 23.59
N ASN A 33 20.60 -13.03 22.97
CA ASN A 33 19.38 -12.28 23.18
C ASN A 33 18.20 -13.25 23.01
N PRO A 34 17.29 -13.36 23.99
CA PRO A 34 16.19 -14.29 23.88
C PRO A 34 15.43 -13.99 22.59
N PRO A 35 15.05 -15.02 21.80
CA PRO A 35 14.36 -14.80 20.54
C PRO A 35 13.13 -13.93 20.83
N LYS A 36 13.05 -12.75 20.20
CA LYS A 36 11.86 -11.89 20.27
C LYS A 36 10.66 -12.79 19.99
N LYS A 37 9.75 -12.93 20.97
CA LYS A 37 8.52 -13.73 20.82
C LYS A 37 7.86 -13.27 19.52
N ARG A 38 7.91 -14.12 18.48
CA ARG A 38 7.29 -13.83 17.18
C ARG A 38 5.79 -13.76 17.40
N GLY A 39 5.27 -12.55 17.58
CA GLY A 39 3.83 -12.30 17.63
C GLY A 39 3.18 -12.60 16.29
N ARG A 40 1.84 -12.61 16.27
CA ARG A 40 1.06 -12.69 15.02
C ARG A 40 1.54 -11.58 14.06
N PRO A 41 1.83 -11.90 12.79
CA PRO A 41 2.24 -10.88 11.83
C PRO A 41 1.18 -9.78 11.71
N PRO A 42 1.60 -8.54 11.43
CA PRO A 42 0.66 -7.42 11.22
C PRO A 42 -0.31 -7.77 10.10
N THR A 43 -1.60 -7.50 10.33
CA THR A 43 -2.66 -7.78 9.34
C THR A 43 -2.71 -6.65 8.33
N VAL A 44 -2.13 -6.89 7.17
CA VAL A 44 -2.19 -5.99 6.00
C VAL A 44 -3.32 -6.47 5.09
N THR A 45 -4.27 -5.59 4.80
CA THR A 45 -5.39 -5.86 3.90
C THR A 45 -5.33 -4.87 2.74
N ILE A 46 -5.38 -5.36 1.51
CA ILE A 46 -5.48 -4.50 0.33
C ILE A 46 -6.84 -3.82 0.35
N ASN A 47 -6.88 -2.50 0.21
CA ASN A 47 -8.14 -1.77 0.22
C ASN A 47 -8.87 -1.93 -1.12
N PRO A 48 -10.04 -2.61 -1.17
CA PRO A 48 -10.75 -2.82 -2.42
C PRO A 48 -11.32 -1.53 -3.02
N LEU A 49 -11.40 -0.47 -2.22
CA LEU A 49 -12.01 0.79 -2.60
C LEU A 49 -11.01 1.86 -3.03
N CYS A 50 -9.71 1.73 -2.75
CA CYS A 50 -8.74 2.83 -2.92
C CYS A 50 -8.76 3.45 -4.34
N GLY A 51 -8.92 2.63 -5.38
CA GLY A 51 -8.98 3.12 -6.76
C GLY A 51 -10.32 3.75 -7.14
N VAL A 52 -11.42 3.30 -6.54
CA VAL A 52 -12.79 3.75 -6.89
C VAL A 52 -13.31 4.85 -5.97
N LEU A 53 -12.69 5.03 -4.81
CA LEU A 53 -13.07 6.02 -3.80
C LEU A 53 -13.13 7.46 -4.34
N PRO A 54 -12.18 7.93 -5.18
CA PRO A 54 -12.23 9.27 -5.75
C PRO A 54 -13.53 9.52 -6.53
N GLN A 55 -14.01 8.52 -7.27
CA GLN A 55 -15.22 8.62 -8.07
C GLN A 55 -16.49 8.54 -7.20
N LEU A 56 -16.47 7.73 -6.14
CA LEU A 56 -17.57 7.59 -5.17
C LEU A 56 -17.70 8.81 -4.23
N LEU A 57 -16.59 9.43 -3.85
CA LEU A 57 -16.54 10.55 -2.90
C LEU A 57 -16.43 11.92 -3.57
N ALA A 58 -16.39 12.01 -4.90
CA ALA A 58 -16.42 13.28 -5.61
C ALA A 58 -17.70 14.07 -5.26
N GLU A 59 -17.53 15.28 -4.72
CA GLU A 59 -18.62 16.09 -4.11
C GLU A 59 -19.85 16.27 -5.00
N LYS A 60 -19.67 16.37 -6.33
CA LYS A 60 -20.78 16.57 -7.28
C LYS A 60 -21.67 15.33 -7.47
N ARG A 61 -21.19 14.14 -7.13
CA ARG A 61 -21.90 12.86 -7.36
C ARG A 61 -21.92 11.96 -6.11
N ARG A 62 -21.63 12.53 -4.94
CA ARG A 62 -21.58 11.78 -3.70
C ARG A 62 -22.97 11.24 -3.34
N PRO A 63 -23.17 9.92 -3.30
CA PRO A 63 -24.47 9.38 -2.96
C PRO A 63 -24.72 9.45 -1.46
N LEU A 64 -25.94 9.82 -1.06
CA LEU A 64 -26.32 9.95 0.36
C LEU A 64 -26.13 8.64 1.15
N TRP A 65 -26.42 7.49 0.52
CA TRP A 65 -26.29 6.18 1.15
C TRP A 65 -24.86 5.87 1.62
N LEU A 66 -23.85 6.48 0.99
CA LEU A 66 -22.45 6.20 1.32
C LEU A 66 -22.09 6.75 2.69
N ASP A 67 -22.58 7.94 3.04
CA ASP A 67 -22.36 8.51 4.36
C ASP A 67 -23.09 7.76 5.45
N ASP A 68 -24.34 7.37 5.20
CA ASP A 68 -25.12 6.56 6.12
C ASP A 68 -24.46 5.19 6.35
N LEU A 69 -23.88 4.60 5.31
CA LEU A 69 -23.21 3.31 5.41
C LEU A 69 -21.84 3.41 6.11
N ILE A 70 -21.07 4.47 5.88
CA ILE A 70 -19.85 4.74 6.64
C ILE A 70 -20.18 4.96 8.11
N PHE A 71 -21.20 5.78 8.40
CA PHE A 71 -21.65 6.06 9.76
C PHE A 71 -22.12 4.79 10.48
N GLY A 72 -23.12 4.11 9.91
CA GLY A 72 -23.71 2.90 10.47
C GLY A 72 -22.71 1.74 10.55
N GLY A 73 -21.86 1.58 9.54
CA GLY A 73 -20.81 0.56 9.52
C GLY A 73 -19.75 0.80 10.59
N THR A 74 -19.35 2.06 10.82
CA THR A 74 -18.40 2.41 11.88
C THR A 74 -18.97 2.10 13.26
N LEU A 75 -20.22 2.50 13.52
CA LEU A 75 -20.91 2.19 14.78
C LEU A 75 -21.07 0.70 15.00
N THR A 76 -21.36 -0.07 13.94
CA THR A 76 -21.52 -1.53 14.03
C THR A 76 -20.20 -2.23 14.33
N ALA A 77 -19.10 -1.78 13.72
CA ALA A 77 -17.81 -2.46 13.82
C ALA A 77 -17.10 -2.24 15.17
N VAL A 78 -17.18 -1.03 15.74
CA VAL A 78 -16.41 -0.66 16.95
C VAL A 78 -17.32 -0.36 18.15
N GLY A 79 -18.62 -0.21 17.90
CA GLY A 79 -19.57 0.19 18.93
C GLY A 79 -19.47 1.66 19.33
N GLN A 80 -20.26 2.00 20.34
CA GLN A 80 -20.37 3.34 20.91
C GLN A 80 -20.28 3.27 22.44
N SER A 81 -19.89 4.38 23.05
CA SER A 81 -19.94 4.60 24.49
C SER A 81 -20.51 5.99 24.76
N GLN A 82 -21.43 6.10 25.72
CA GLN A 82 -22.09 7.37 26.06
C GLN A 82 -22.71 8.10 24.83
N ASN A 83 -23.30 7.34 23.90
CA ASN A 83 -23.84 7.84 22.62
C ASN A 83 -22.82 8.49 21.67
N VAL A 84 -21.53 8.24 21.88
CA VAL A 84 -20.44 8.68 21.00
C VAL A 84 -19.73 7.47 20.41
N SER A 85 -19.37 7.52 19.13
CA SER A 85 -18.62 6.45 18.48
C SER A 85 -17.24 6.30 19.13
N ASN A 86 -16.79 5.05 19.32
CA ASN A 86 -15.49 4.77 19.94
C ASN A 86 -14.28 5.21 19.09
N VAL A 87 -14.54 5.65 17.86
CA VAL A 87 -13.60 6.16 16.86
C VAL A 87 -14.27 7.30 16.09
N SER A 88 -13.50 8.31 15.68
CA SER A 88 -13.97 9.39 14.81
C SER A 88 -14.31 8.85 13.42
N ILE A 89 -15.50 9.17 12.92
CA ILE A 89 -15.94 8.79 11.57
C ILE A 89 -15.06 9.42 10.50
N ASN A 90 -14.53 10.62 10.75
CA ASN A 90 -13.59 11.28 9.85
C ASN A 90 -12.26 10.52 9.77
N ASP A 91 -11.81 9.88 10.86
CA ASP A 91 -10.60 9.06 10.86
C ASP A 91 -10.83 7.80 10.00
N VAL A 92 -12.01 7.18 10.12
CA VAL A 92 -12.39 6.03 9.29
C VAL A 92 -12.48 6.43 7.82
N ARG A 93 -13.15 7.55 7.52
CA ARG A 93 -13.23 8.10 6.16
C ARG A 93 -11.84 8.37 5.59
N SER A 94 -10.93 8.94 6.39
CA SER A 94 -9.53 9.17 5.99
C SER A 94 -8.79 7.86 5.74
N ALA A 95 -8.98 6.85 6.59
CA ALA A 95 -8.37 5.54 6.43
C ALA A 95 -8.82 4.81 5.14
N LEU A 96 -10.05 5.03 4.67
CA LEU A 96 -10.55 4.47 3.42
C LEU A 96 -9.79 4.98 2.18
N TRP A 97 -9.06 6.11 2.27
CA TRP A 97 -8.21 6.61 1.19
C TRP A 97 -6.86 5.88 1.10
N LEU A 98 -6.48 5.11 2.11
CA LEU A 98 -5.19 4.42 2.11
C LEU A 98 -5.24 3.22 1.16
N PRO A 99 -4.15 2.95 0.41
CA PRO A 99 -4.08 1.80 -0.49
C PRO A 99 -4.11 0.47 0.27
N THR A 100 -3.58 0.46 1.49
CA THR A 100 -3.55 -0.69 2.39
C THR A 100 -4.15 -0.32 3.73
N LEU A 101 -5.03 -1.19 4.24
CA LEU A 101 -5.63 -1.05 5.58
C LEU A 101 -4.76 -1.79 6.59
N GLU A 102 -3.70 -1.14 7.03
CA GLU A 102 -2.77 -1.64 8.06
C GLU A 102 -2.66 -0.70 9.26
N THR A 103 -2.47 -1.26 10.45
CA THR A 103 -2.36 -0.44 11.68
C THR A 103 -1.06 0.33 11.75
N ALA A 104 0.03 -0.24 11.20
CA ALA A 104 1.35 0.39 11.19
C ALA A 104 1.34 1.74 10.47
N GLY A 105 0.57 1.87 9.38
CA GLY A 105 0.41 3.13 8.64
C GLY A 105 -0.14 4.26 9.53
N LEU A 106 -1.17 3.99 10.34
CA LEU A 106 -1.70 4.99 11.27
C LEU A 106 -0.79 5.25 12.47
N GLU A 107 -0.12 4.21 12.99
CA GLU A 107 0.84 4.39 14.08
C GLU A 107 2.00 5.31 13.67
N ASN A 108 2.48 5.21 12.42
CA ASN A 108 3.49 6.10 11.85
C ASN A 108 2.98 7.56 11.72
N LEU A 109 1.67 7.76 11.60
CA LEU A 109 1.03 9.09 11.61
C LEU A 109 0.78 9.62 13.04
N GLY A 110 1.23 8.91 14.07
CA GLY A 110 1.13 9.33 15.48
C GLY A 110 -0.11 8.84 16.21
N TYR A 111 -0.93 7.97 15.61
CA TYR A 111 -2.08 7.39 16.29
C TYR A 111 -1.65 6.42 17.40
N GLY A 112 -2.35 6.47 18.54
CA GLY A 112 -2.17 5.46 19.58
C GLY A 112 -2.57 4.07 19.08
N ARG A 113 -1.81 3.03 19.43
CA ARG A 113 -2.00 1.64 18.94
C ARG A 113 -3.45 1.15 19.04
N ARG A 114 -4.14 1.39 20.15
CA ARG A 114 -5.55 0.99 20.33
C ARG A 114 -6.49 1.75 19.38
N GLN A 115 -6.25 3.04 19.16
CA GLN A 115 -7.05 3.85 18.25
C GLN A 115 -6.81 3.40 16.80
N ALA A 116 -5.55 3.22 16.39
CA ALA A 116 -5.19 2.73 15.06
C ALA A 116 -5.84 1.37 14.75
N GLN A 117 -5.83 0.44 15.71
CA GLN A 117 -6.50 -0.86 15.58
C GLN A 117 -8.01 -0.73 15.36
N ARG A 118 -8.69 0.11 16.14
CA ARG A 118 -10.14 0.32 16.02
C ARG A 118 -10.52 1.02 14.72
N VAL A 119 -9.77 2.06 14.31
CA VAL A 119 -9.96 2.73 13.02
C VAL A 119 -9.82 1.74 11.88
N MET A 120 -8.78 0.91 11.89
CA MET A 120 -8.55 -0.08 10.85
C MET A 120 -9.56 -1.22 10.85
N GLN A 121 -10.07 -1.62 12.02
CA GLN A 121 -11.19 -2.56 12.11
C GLN A 121 -12.46 -1.97 11.46
N ALA A 122 -12.81 -0.73 11.79
CA ALA A 122 -13.95 -0.04 11.20
C ALA A 122 -13.78 0.13 9.69
N ALA A 123 -12.61 0.59 9.23
CA ALA A 123 -12.34 0.83 7.82
C ALA A 123 -12.48 -0.44 6.99
N ARG A 124 -11.98 -1.59 7.48
CA ARG A 124 -12.16 -2.88 6.79
C ARG A 124 -13.64 -3.26 6.69
N PHE A 125 -14.37 -3.19 7.80
CA PHE A 125 -15.79 -3.53 7.82
C PHE A 125 -16.62 -2.63 6.89
N VAL A 126 -16.36 -1.32 6.92
CA VAL A 126 -17.02 -0.35 6.04
C VAL A 126 -16.66 -0.59 4.58
N ALA A 127 -15.38 -0.87 4.28
CA ALA A 127 -14.96 -1.16 2.91
C ALA A 127 -15.69 -2.38 2.33
N ASP A 128 -15.76 -3.47 3.08
CA ASP A 128 -16.50 -4.68 2.70
C ASP A 128 -18.00 -4.40 2.56
N GLY A 129 -18.56 -3.56 3.44
CA GLY A 129 -19.96 -3.14 3.40
C GLY A 129 -20.31 -2.32 2.15
N ILE A 130 -19.44 -1.40 1.73
CA ILE A 130 -19.62 -0.60 0.50
C ILE A 130 -19.59 -1.51 -0.73
N VAL A 131 -18.59 -2.41 -0.81
CA VAL A 131 -18.48 -3.37 -1.91
C VAL A 131 -19.74 -4.23 -1.98
N SER A 132 -20.15 -4.82 -0.86
CA SER A 132 -21.34 -5.67 -0.77
C SER A 132 -22.62 -4.90 -1.13
N HIS A 133 -22.73 -3.62 -0.73
CA HIS A 133 -23.87 -2.77 -1.06
C HIS A 133 -23.96 -2.52 -2.57
N LEU A 134 -22.83 -2.18 -3.19
CA LEU A 134 -22.76 -1.90 -4.63
C LEU A 134 -23.06 -3.16 -5.44
N GLU A 135 -22.46 -4.30 -5.09
CA GLU A 135 -22.72 -5.59 -5.75
C GLU A 135 -24.19 -6.00 -5.68
N ARG A 136 -24.87 -5.73 -4.57
CA ARG A 136 -26.29 -6.07 -4.37
C ARG A 136 -27.25 -5.09 -5.06
N THR A 137 -26.95 -3.80 -5.01
CA THR A 137 -27.91 -2.75 -5.42
C THR A 137 -27.74 -2.36 -6.89
N GLN A 138 -26.49 -2.34 -7.37
CA GLN A 138 -26.12 -1.89 -8.71
C GLN A 138 -25.09 -2.87 -9.30
N PRO A 139 -25.54 -4.05 -9.76
CA PRO A 139 -24.63 -5.04 -10.31
C PRO A 139 -23.91 -4.47 -11.53
N GLY A 140 -22.57 -4.59 -11.54
CA GLY A 140 -21.72 -4.06 -12.60
C GLY A 140 -21.16 -2.65 -12.36
N GLU A 141 -21.73 -1.85 -11.45
CA GLU A 141 -21.21 -0.51 -11.17
C GLU A 141 -19.78 -0.58 -10.58
N MET A 142 -19.49 -1.58 -9.73
CA MET A 142 -18.12 -1.82 -9.24
C MET A 142 -17.12 -2.11 -10.35
N ALA A 143 -17.52 -2.84 -11.39
CA ALA A 143 -16.64 -3.13 -12.52
C ALA A 143 -16.38 -1.86 -13.33
N ARG A 144 -17.44 -1.10 -13.62
CA ARG A 144 -17.35 0.20 -14.29
C ARG A 144 -16.44 1.18 -13.55
N LEU A 145 -16.62 1.34 -12.23
CA LEU A 145 -15.78 2.23 -11.42
C LEU A 145 -14.30 1.81 -11.45
N ARG A 146 -14.02 0.50 -11.47
CA ARG A 146 -12.65 -0.02 -11.59
C ARG A 146 -12.06 0.25 -12.97
N GLU A 147 -12.84 0.11 -14.03
CA GLU A 147 -12.44 0.44 -15.40
C GLU A 147 -12.13 1.93 -15.55
N ASP A 148 -13.03 2.78 -15.04
CA ASP A 148 -12.85 4.24 -15.03
C ASP A 148 -11.59 4.62 -14.23
N ALA A 149 -11.36 4.01 -13.06
CA ALA A 149 -10.16 4.25 -12.26
C ALA A 149 -8.88 3.82 -12.98
N ALA A 150 -8.91 2.69 -13.69
CA ALA A 150 -7.79 2.22 -14.49
C ALA A 150 -7.53 3.14 -15.71
N LEU A 151 -8.58 3.69 -16.31
CA LEU A 151 -8.48 4.65 -17.40
C LEU A 151 -7.90 5.98 -16.92
N GLU A 152 -8.35 6.50 -15.78
CA GLU A 152 -7.79 7.69 -15.13
C GLU A 152 -6.29 7.49 -14.82
N ALA A 153 -5.91 6.32 -14.27
CA ALA A 153 -4.51 6.01 -14.00
C ALA A 153 -3.65 5.96 -15.28
N LYS A 154 -4.18 5.44 -16.39
CA LYS A 154 -3.50 5.41 -17.70
C LYS A 154 -3.36 6.80 -18.33
N LEU A 155 -4.36 7.66 -18.18
CA LEU A 155 -4.36 9.01 -18.75
C LEU A 155 -3.67 10.03 -17.85
N SER A 156 -3.42 9.71 -16.59
CA SER A 156 -2.73 10.59 -15.65
C SER A 156 -1.38 11.01 -16.22
N TYR A 157 -1.18 12.32 -16.31
CA TYR A 157 0.05 12.93 -16.83
C TYR A 157 1.33 12.45 -16.13
N TYR A 158 1.22 12.04 -14.86
CA TYR A 158 2.33 11.59 -14.04
C TYR A 158 2.75 10.14 -14.30
N SER A 159 1.87 9.27 -14.81
CA SER A 159 2.22 7.86 -15.08
C SER A 159 2.97 7.67 -16.39
N ILE A 160 2.87 8.63 -17.32
CA ILE A 160 3.45 8.56 -18.66
C ILE A 160 4.91 9.02 -18.68
N ARG A 161 5.39 9.71 -17.63
CA ARG A 161 6.71 10.38 -17.61
C ARG A 161 7.69 9.86 -16.55
N ASP A 162 7.70 8.55 -16.29
CA ASP A 162 8.96 7.90 -15.93
C ASP A 162 9.88 7.84 -17.17
N GLU A 163 10.09 8.99 -17.82
CA GLU A 163 11.24 9.17 -18.68
C GLU A 163 12.43 9.04 -17.74
N SER A 164 13.01 7.84 -17.66
CA SER A 164 14.27 7.65 -16.96
C SER A 164 15.22 8.69 -17.55
N TYR A 165 15.56 9.70 -16.78
CA TYR A 165 16.49 10.72 -17.23
C TYR A 165 17.75 9.96 -17.62
N ARG A 166 18.07 9.89 -18.92
CA ARG A 166 19.33 9.25 -19.33
C ARG A 166 20.42 10.03 -18.63
N SER A 167 21.17 9.36 -17.76
CA SER A 167 22.29 10.00 -17.09
C SER A 167 23.19 10.60 -18.16
N LEU A 168 23.44 11.89 -18.02
CA LEU A 168 24.26 12.61 -18.98
C LEU A 168 25.63 11.93 -19.02
N LYS A 169 26.06 11.47 -20.20
CA LYS A 169 27.42 10.92 -20.35
C LYS A 169 28.43 11.93 -19.80
N PRO A 170 29.44 11.47 -19.04
CA PRO A 170 30.46 12.35 -18.50
C PRO A 170 31.16 13.08 -19.65
N VAL A 171 31.35 14.38 -19.50
CA VAL A 171 31.97 15.22 -20.52
C VAL A 171 33.46 14.84 -20.62
N PRO A 172 33.99 14.58 -21.83
CA PRO A 172 35.41 14.29 -22.03
C PRO A 172 36.32 15.38 -21.46
N PRO A 173 37.51 15.02 -20.94
CA PRO A 173 38.43 15.97 -20.30
C PRO A 173 38.90 17.07 -21.27
N GLU A 174 39.03 16.75 -22.56
CA GLU A 174 39.42 17.68 -23.63
C GLU A 174 38.49 18.90 -23.72
N ILE A 175 37.18 18.68 -23.56
CA ILE A 175 36.18 19.76 -23.59
C ILE A 175 36.28 20.60 -22.31
N LEU A 176 36.50 19.96 -21.15
CA LEU A 176 36.68 20.68 -19.88
C LEU A 176 37.95 21.54 -19.87
N GLU A 177 38.99 21.14 -20.59
CA GLU A 177 40.19 21.96 -20.77
C GLU A 177 39.92 23.27 -21.52
N LEU A 178 39.02 23.28 -22.51
CA LEU A 178 38.65 24.51 -23.22
C LEU A 178 38.02 25.53 -22.27
N HIS A 179 37.16 25.06 -21.36
CA HIS A 179 36.59 25.90 -20.30
C HIS A 179 37.67 26.43 -19.35
N LYS A 180 38.63 25.59 -18.94
CA LYS A 180 39.75 26.02 -18.06
C LYS A 180 40.70 27.01 -18.75
N LYS A 181 40.88 26.90 -20.07
CA LYS A 181 41.69 27.81 -20.90
C LYS A 181 40.98 29.13 -21.21
N GLY A 182 39.70 29.28 -20.84
CA GLY A 182 38.90 30.48 -21.10
C GLY A 182 38.33 30.57 -22.51
N ASP A 183 38.45 29.53 -23.33
CA ASP A 183 37.82 29.46 -24.65
C ASP A 183 36.38 28.94 -24.52
N TYR A 184 35.49 29.84 -24.10
CA TYR A 184 34.07 29.52 -23.91
C TYR A 184 33.34 29.22 -25.22
N TYR A 185 33.79 29.80 -26.34
CA TYR A 185 33.18 29.58 -27.65
C TYR A 185 33.48 28.17 -28.16
N GLY A 186 34.75 27.75 -28.09
CA GLY A 186 35.18 26.38 -28.40
C GLY A 186 34.54 25.36 -27.48
N TYR A 187 34.48 25.64 -26.18
CA TYR A 187 33.79 24.81 -25.19
C TYR A 187 32.32 24.58 -25.53
N GLY A 188 31.58 25.65 -25.81
CA GLY A 188 30.14 25.56 -26.14
C GLY A 188 29.88 24.75 -27.40
N ARG A 189 30.71 24.91 -28.44
CA ARG A 189 30.59 24.14 -29.68
C ARG A 189 30.88 22.65 -29.44
N ALA A 190 32.00 22.34 -28.79
CA ALA A 190 32.41 20.96 -28.53
C ALA A 190 31.41 20.23 -27.60
N LEU A 191 30.90 20.91 -26.57
CA LEU A 191 29.89 20.35 -25.67
C LEU A 191 28.58 20.06 -26.41
N ARG A 192 28.16 20.94 -27.32
CA ARG A 192 26.96 20.74 -28.14
C ARG A 192 27.11 19.55 -29.09
N GLU A 193 28.23 19.45 -29.79
CA GLU A 193 28.53 18.33 -30.68
C GLU A 193 28.58 16.99 -29.93
N PHE A 194 29.20 16.96 -28.74
CA PHE A 194 29.24 15.78 -27.87
C PHE A 194 27.84 15.35 -27.39
N ARG A 195 26.95 16.30 -27.10
CA ARG A 195 25.58 16.02 -26.66
C ARG A 195 24.67 15.58 -27.81
N LEU A 196 24.90 16.07 -29.02
CA LEU A 196 24.13 15.69 -30.22
C LEU A 196 24.55 14.32 -30.77
N SER A 197 25.80 13.91 -30.57
CA SER A 197 26.31 12.59 -30.97
C SER A 197 26.02 11.47 -29.96
N SER A 198 25.41 11.80 -28.81
CA SER A 198 25.25 10.91 -27.66
C SER A 198 23.85 10.34 -27.49
#